data_AF-A0A7C5NFJ4-F1
#
_entry.id   AF-A0A7C5NFJ4-F1
#
_cell.length_a   1.000
_cell.length_b   1.000
_cell.length_c   1.000
_cell.angle_alpha   90.00
_cell.angle_beta   90.00
_cell.angle_gamma   90.00
#
_symmetry.space_group_name_H-M   'P 1'
#
loop_
_entity.id
_entity.type
_entity.pdbx_description
1 polymer ?
#
loop_
_entity_poly.entity_id
_entity_poly.type
_entity_poly.pdbx_seq_one_letter_code
_entity_poly.pdbx_strand_id
1 'polypeptide(L)'
;MPVDVWQRRPLRTESSTRGSDPEPVVETGTPAGGPSMGIDAPEVARSERERELGRQEPERGSELAHVSLPWIGFARPRHGWLTRAYRHDGPLFRQRLLAERWLAERDVVLMAALRPSTEEMLLTIARDDRWFFRARVREALCNNPYTPSWLVASLLPAVSGTTRRRLTGHRDPRVAALAEAWAWGPVARRAKIGA
;
A
#
# COMPACT_ATOMS: atom_id res chain seq x y z
N MET A 1 -45.64 14.31 -0.86
CA MET A 1 -45.38 13.68 0.46
C MET A 1 -43.96 14.05 0.89
N PRO A 2 -43.77 15.05 1.78
CA PRO A 2 -42.45 15.43 2.30
C PRO A 2 -42.27 14.97 3.76
N VAL A 3 -41.11 14.39 4.08
CA VAL A 3 -40.57 14.05 5.42
C VAL A 3 -39.07 13.79 5.19
N ASP A 4 -38.08 14.20 5.97
CA ASP A 4 -37.91 15.08 7.14
C ASP A 4 -36.41 15.44 7.12
N VAL A 5 -36.03 16.73 7.21
CA VAL A 5 -35.58 17.40 8.44
C VAL A 5 -34.67 16.55 9.34
N TRP A 6 -33.36 16.63 9.10
CA TRP A 6 -32.35 16.43 10.14
C TRP A 6 -31.39 17.62 10.17
N GLN A 7 -31.85 18.68 10.84
CA GLN A 7 -30.97 19.62 11.52
C GLN A 7 -30.75 19.13 12.94
N ARG A 8 -29.49 19.09 13.40
CA ARG A 8 -29.08 19.34 14.80
C ARG A 8 -27.53 19.40 14.88
N ARG A 9 -27.02 20.63 14.83
CA ARG A 9 -25.93 21.11 15.70
C ARG A 9 -26.60 21.68 16.98
N PRO A 10 -25.90 22.09 18.07
CA PRO A 10 -24.45 22.17 18.37
C PRO A 10 -24.11 21.50 19.75
N LEU A 11 -22.88 21.45 20.26
CA LEU A 11 -22.22 22.52 21.04
C LEU A 11 -20.74 22.19 21.33
N ARG A 12 -19.99 23.28 21.40
CA ARG A 12 -18.64 23.52 21.89
C ARG A 12 -18.47 23.04 23.35
N THR A 13 -17.33 22.46 23.67
CA THR A 13 -16.65 22.67 24.95
C THR A 13 -15.15 22.85 24.71
N GLU A 14 -14.66 24.02 25.09
CA GLU A 14 -13.25 24.35 25.28
C GLU A 14 -12.80 23.79 26.64
N SER A 15 -11.55 23.33 26.75
CA SER A 15 -10.70 23.26 27.96
C SER A 15 -9.40 22.50 27.59
N SER A 16 -8.27 23.18 27.44
CA SER A 16 -7.34 23.54 28.54
C SER A 16 -6.57 22.35 29.09
N THR A 17 -5.28 22.25 28.72
CA THR A 17 -4.12 21.90 29.58
C THR A 17 -2.85 21.97 28.70
N ARG A 18 -1.93 22.91 28.97
CA ARG A 18 -0.74 22.74 29.85
C ARG A 18 0.19 21.67 29.24
N GLY A 19 1.25 22.03 28.52
CA GLY A 19 2.45 22.64 29.06
C GLY A 19 3.45 21.54 29.40
N SER A 20 4.44 21.31 28.54
CA SER A 20 5.69 20.60 28.87
C SER A 20 6.79 21.06 27.92
N ASP A 21 7.80 21.66 28.54
CA ASP A 21 9.07 22.09 27.95
C ASP A 21 9.87 20.93 27.33
N PRO A 22 10.78 21.23 26.39
CA PRO A 22 11.76 20.27 25.87
C PRO A 22 12.94 20.10 26.84
N GLU A 23 13.27 18.85 27.18
CA GLU A 23 14.53 18.53 27.85
C GLU A 23 15.75 18.68 26.92
N PRO A 24 16.91 19.15 27.41
CA PRO A 24 18.16 19.13 26.68
C PRO A 24 18.85 17.76 26.79
N VAL A 25 19.08 17.10 25.66
CA VAL A 25 19.90 15.88 25.62
C VAL A 25 21.38 16.25 25.63
N VAL A 26 22.02 15.86 26.73
CA VAL A 26 23.43 16.03 27.08
C VAL A 26 24.33 15.11 26.24
N GLU A 27 25.34 15.76 25.66
CA GLU A 27 26.72 15.38 25.38
C GLU A 27 27.24 13.93 25.60
N THR A 28 28.00 13.51 24.58
CA THR A 28 29.32 12.85 24.63
C THR A 28 29.47 11.47 25.27
N GLY A 29 30.10 10.57 24.51
CA GLY A 29 30.55 9.29 25.01
C GLY A 29 31.19 8.43 23.92
N THR A 30 32.32 8.88 23.37
CA THR A 30 33.26 8.02 22.65
C THR A 30 34.13 7.30 23.67
N PRO A 31 34.15 5.96 23.71
CA PRO A 31 35.32 5.23 24.17
C PRO A 31 36.08 4.64 22.99
N ALA A 32 37.28 5.17 22.79
CA ALA A 32 38.37 4.47 22.14
C ALA A 32 38.90 3.36 23.06
N GLY A 33 39.35 2.25 22.49
CA GLY A 33 40.50 1.51 23.04
C GLY A 33 40.31 0.04 23.42
N GLY A 34 40.58 -0.84 22.44
CA GLY A 34 41.39 -2.07 22.58
C GLY A 34 40.75 -3.31 23.22
N PRO A 35 41.50 -4.43 23.36
CA PRO A 35 42.67 -4.89 22.60
C PRO A 35 42.41 -6.22 21.86
N SER A 36 43.25 -6.50 20.86
CA SER A 36 43.45 -7.83 20.28
C SER A 36 43.71 -8.89 21.36
N MET A 37 42.98 -9.99 21.33
CA MET A 37 43.39 -11.23 21.98
C MET A 37 42.97 -12.40 21.09
N GLY A 38 43.98 -13.12 20.61
CA GLY A 38 43.80 -14.28 19.74
C GLY A 38 43.06 -15.39 20.46
N ILE A 39 42.16 -16.02 19.72
CA ILE A 39 41.68 -17.35 20.02
C ILE A 39 41.81 -18.14 18.72
N ASP A 40 42.87 -18.93 18.64
CA ASP A 40 42.96 -20.07 17.76
C ASP A 40 41.79 -21.00 18.08
N ALA A 41 40.71 -20.87 17.32
CA ALA A 41 39.58 -21.79 17.35
C ALA A 41 39.80 -22.85 16.25
N PRO A 42 39.68 -24.15 16.58
CA PRO A 42 40.08 -25.24 15.71
C PRO A 42 39.23 -25.30 14.44
N GLU A 43 39.91 -25.22 13.30
CA GLU A 43 39.40 -25.27 11.92
C GLU A 43 38.55 -26.52 11.60
N VAL A 44 38.56 -27.52 12.48
CA VAL A 44 37.84 -28.78 12.33
C VAL A 44 36.33 -28.67 12.67
N ALA A 45 35.91 -27.70 13.49
CA ALA A 45 34.49 -27.52 13.85
C ALA A 45 33.68 -26.69 12.82
N ARG A 46 34.35 -26.03 11.86
CA ARG A 46 33.68 -25.31 10.75
C ARG A 46 33.14 -26.26 9.70
N SER A 47 33.88 -27.34 9.41
CA SER A 47 33.50 -28.32 8.37
C SER A 47 32.29 -29.18 8.74
N GLU A 48 32.01 -29.43 10.01
CA GLU A 48 30.80 -30.15 10.43
C GLU A 48 29.57 -29.23 10.47
N ARG A 49 29.70 -27.98 10.95
CA ARG A 49 28.59 -27.02 10.90
C ARG A 49 28.19 -26.63 9.47
N GLU A 50 29.13 -26.54 8.53
CA GLU A 50 28.81 -26.33 7.11
C GLU A 50 28.16 -27.55 6.45
N ARG A 51 28.47 -28.78 6.91
CA ARG A 51 27.78 -30.00 6.46
C ARG A 51 26.38 -30.15 7.07
N GLU A 52 26.15 -29.64 8.27
CA GLU A 52 24.83 -29.61 8.92
C GLU A 52 23.92 -28.52 8.32
N LEU A 53 24.47 -27.33 8.02
CA LEU A 53 23.75 -26.24 7.35
C LEU A 53 23.44 -26.52 5.88
N GLY A 54 24.14 -27.46 5.24
CA GLY A 54 23.83 -27.93 3.88
C GLY A 54 22.61 -28.86 3.77
N ARG A 55 21.99 -29.26 4.89
CA ARG A 55 20.79 -30.12 4.89
C ARG A 55 19.50 -29.45 5.36
N GLN A 56 19.54 -28.22 5.86
CA GLN A 56 18.32 -27.53 6.27
C GLN A 56 17.80 -26.62 5.15
N GLU A 57 16.69 -27.10 4.56
CA GLU A 57 15.71 -26.45 3.70
C GLU A 57 16.06 -26.15 2.22
N PRO A 58 15.59 -27.03 1.33
CA PRO A 58 14.93 -26.60 0.09
C PRO A 58 13.40 -26.71 0.16
N GLU A 59 12.79 -26.75 1.36
CA GLU A 59 11.36 -27.11 1.50
C GLU A 59 10.38 -25.93 1.49
N ARG A 60 10.81 -24.65 1.48
CA ARG A 60 9.86 -23.50 1.42
C ARG A 60 9.82 -22.73 0.11
N GLY A 61 10.66 -23.08 -0.86
CA GLY A 61 10.68 -22.46 -2.19
C GLY A 61 9.68 -23.05 -3.19
N SER A 62 9.11 -24.22 -2.89
CA SER A 62 8.48 -25.09 -3.90
C SER A 62 7.00 -25.38 -3.67
N GLU A 63 6.40 -24.90 -2.59
CA GLU A 63 4.97 -25.15 -2.29
C GLU A 63 4.02 -24.42 -3.26
N LEU A 64 4.54 -23.49 -4.07
CA LEU A 64 3.78 -22.84 -5.14
C LEU A 64 4.04 -23.40 -6.54
N ALA A 65 4.98 -24.35 -6.70
CA ALA A 65 5.18 -25.05 -7.97
C ALA A 65 3.98 -25.97 -8.31
N HIS A 66 3.17 -26.33 -7.30
CA HIS A 66 1.96 -27.16 -7.47
C HIS A 66 0.63 -26.39 -7.49
N VAL A 67 0.62 -25.05 -7.37
CA VAL A 67 -0.54 -24.29 -7.87
C VAL A 67 -0.41 -24.22 -9.39
N SER A 68 -0.56 -25.39 -10.02
CA SER A 68 -0.71 -25.57 -11.46
C SER A 68 -2.02 -24.89 -11.84
N LEU A 69 -1.98 -23.57 -11.92
CA LEU A 69 -3.06 -22.80 -12.50
C LEU A 69 -2.96 -23.08 -14.00
N PRO A 70 -3.92 -23.79 -14.59
CA PRO A 70 -3.83 -24.34 -15.95
C PRO A 70 -3.74 -23.26 -17.06
N TRP A 71 -3.64 -21.99 -16.67
CA TRP A 71 -3.62 -20.82 -17.54
C TRP A 71 -2.37 -19.94 -17.36
N ILE A 72 -1.50 -20.19 -16.36
CA ILE A 72 -0.21 -19.50 -16.29
C ILE A 72 0.68 -20.05 -17.43
N GLY A 73 0.83 -19.27 -18.50
CA GLY A 73 1.55 -19.65 -19.72
C GLY A 73 0.67 -19.93 -20.95
N PHE A 74 -0.66 -19.86 -20.85
CA PHE A 74 -1.57 -20.09 -21.98
C PHE A 74 -2.55 -18.93 -22.20
N ALA A 75 -3.19 -18.94 -23.38
CA ALA A 75 -4.06 -17.88 -23.92
C ALA A 75 -5.03 -17.24 -22.92
N ARG A 76 -5.29 -15.94 -23.10
CA ARG A 76 -6.17 -15.10 -22.27
C ARG A 76 -7.42 -15.88 -21.81
N PRO A 77 -7.61 -16.11 -20.50
CA PRO A 77 -8.77 -16.89 -20.05
C PRO A 77 -10.07 -16.13 -20.36
N ARG A 78 -11.11 -16.87 -20.78
CA ARG A 78 -12.46 -16.31 -20.96
C ARG A 78 -13.09 -15.99 -19.59
N HIS A 79 -14.13 -15.14 -19.61
CA HIS A 79 -14.74 -14.46 -18.44
C HIS A 79 -14.78 -15.26 -17.12
N GLY A 80 -14.59 -14.57 -16.00
CA GLY A 80 -14.70 -15.14 -14.64
C GLY A 80 -13.39 -15.69 -14.06
N TRP A 81 -12.29 -15.66 -14.80
CA TRP A 81 -11.00 -16.08 -14.26
C TRP A 81 -10.47 -15.13 -13.17
N LEU A 82 -10.71 -13.82 -13.30
CA LEU A 82 -10.28 -12.79 -12.35
C LEU A 82 -10.79 -13.06 -10.92
N THR A 83 -12.07 -13.40 -10.79
CA THR A 83 -12.67 -13.70 -9.49
C THR A 83 -12.11 -14.99 -8.88
N ARG A 84 -11.66 -15.94 -9.71
CA ARG A 84 -11.00 -17.17 -9.23
C ARG A 84 -9.54 -16.93 -8.87
N ALA A 85 -8.80 -16.16 -9.69
CA ALA A 85 -7.45 -15.71 -9.40
C ALA A 85 -7.39 -14.97 -8.05
N TYR A 86 -8.37 -14.11 -7.77
CA TYR A 86 -8.48 -13.39 -6.50
C TYR A 86 -8.67 -14.28 -5.27
N ARG A 87 -9.13 -15.52 -5.42
CA ARG A 87 -9.22 -16.46 -4.30
C ARG A 87 -7.86 -16.98 -3.86
N HIS A 88 -6.84 -16.87 -4.73
CA HIS A 88 -5.47 -17.24 -4.40
C HIS A 88 -4.74 -16.00 -3.86
N ASP A 89 -4.62 -15.90 -2.53
CA ASP A 89 -4.08 -14.71 -1.86
C ASP A 89 -2.60 -14.85 -1.48
N GLY A 90 -1.78 -15.43 -2.36
CA GLY A 90 -0.34 -15.60 -2.14
C GLY A 90 0.47 -14.39 -2.66
N PRO A 91 1.46 -13.86 -1.92
CA PRO A 91 2.29 -12.73 -2.37
C PRO A 91 2.99 -13.00 -3.70
N LEU A 92 3.55 -14.20 -3.87
CA LEU A 92 4.20 -14.63 -5.11
C LEU A 92 3.21 -14.78 -6.27
N PHE A 93 1.98 -15.23 -5.99
CA PHE A 93 0.94 -15.32 -7.01
C PHE A 93 0.57 -13.93 -7.54
N ARG A 94 0.38 -12.94 -6.67
CA ARG A 94 0.04 -11.56 -7.06
C ARG A 94 1.13 -10.94 -7.94
N GLN A 95 2.39 -11.08 -7.53
CA GLN A 95 3.54 -10.58 -8.30
C GLN A 95 3.65 -11.28 -9.67
N ARG A 96 3.55 -12.61 -9.70
CA ARG A 96 3.61 -13.39 -10.94
C ARG A 96 2.46 -13.03 -11.88
N LEU A 97 1.24 -12.89 -11.35
CA LEU A 97 0.07 -12.52 -12.13
C LEU A 97 0.26 -11.17 -12.85
N LEU A 98 0.78 -10.16 -12.15
CA LEU A 98 0.99 -8.83 -12.76
C LEU A 98 2.13 -8.80 -13.79
N ALA A 99 3.08 -9.72 -13.68
CA ALA A 99 4.17 -9.88 -14.65
C ALA A 99 3.72 -10.53 -15.97
N GLU A 100 2.56 -11.17 -16.02
CA GLU A 100 2.07 -11.85 -17.21
C GLU A 100 1.84 -10.90 -18.39
N ARG A 101 2.26 -11.32 -19.59
CA ARG A 101 2.17 -10.51 -20.82
C ARG A 101 0.77 -10.37 -21.38
N TRP A 102 -0.08 -11.38 -21.17
CA TRP A 102 -1.46 -11.40 -21.67
C TRP A 102 -2.41 -10.55 -20.81
N LEU A 103 -1.98 -10.12 -19.63
CA LEU A 103 -2.74 -9.24 -18.76
C LEU A 103 -2.84 -7.86 -19.41
N ALA A 104 -4.07 -7.37 -19.59
CA ALA A 104 -4.34 -6.06 -20.17
C ALA A 104 -4.67 -5.03 -19.07
N GLU A 105 -4.49 -3.74 -19.37
CA GLU A 105 -4.85 -2.64 -18.45
C GLU A 105 -6.30 -2.75 -17.96
N ARG A 106 -7.24 -3.13 -18.85
CA ARG A 106 -8.65 -3.36 -18.47
C ARG A 106 -8.78 -4.40 -17.36
N ASP A 107 -8.00 -5.47 -17.41
CA ASP A 107 -8.07 -6.53 -16.41
C ASP A 107 -7.52 -6.00 -15.07
N VAL A 108 -6.41 -5.25 -15.09
CA VAL A 108 -5.84 -4.61 -13.89
C VAL A 108 -6.77 -3.55 -13.28
N VAL A 109 -7.47 -2.77 -14.11
CA VAL A 109 -8.50 -1.84 -13.64
C VAL A 109 -9.65 -2.60 -12.98
N LEU A 110 -10.10 -3.72 -13.56
CA LEU A 110 -11.12 -4.57 -12.94
C LEU A 110 -10.63 -5.15 -11.61
N MET A 111 -9.38 -5.58 -11.55
CA MET A 111 -8.72 -6.04 -10.31
C MET A 111 -8.73 -4.95 -9.25
N ALA A 112 -8.19 -3.77 -9.57
CA ALA A 112 -8.15 -2.63 -8.66
C ALA A 112 -9.54 -2.12 -8.25
N ALA A 113 -10.58 -2.33 -9.06
CA ALA A 113 -11.95 -1.91 -8.76
C ALA A 113 -12.78 -3.00 -8.05
N LEU A 114 -12.29 -4.25 -7.96
CA LEU A 114 -13.04 -5.37 -7.40
C LEU A 114 -13.31 -5.17 -5.91
N ARG A 115 -14.49 -5.60 -5.46
CA ARG A 115 -14.91 -5.53 -4.04
C ARG A 115 -15.53 -6.87 -3.61
N PRO A 116 -15.08 -7.46 -2.49
CA PRO A 116 -13.95 -7.03 -1.65
C PRO A 116 -12.59 -7.28 -2.35
N SER A 117 -11.62 -6.41 -2.09
CA SER A 117 -10.21 -6.60 -2.47
C SER A 117 -9.35 -6.57 -1.21
N THR A 118 -8.26 -7.33 -1.21
CA THR A 118 -7.27 -7.30 -0.13
C THR A 118 -6.36 -6.09 -0.29
N GLU A 119 -5.93 -5.49 0.82
CA GLU A 119 -5.02 -4.35 0.83
C GLU A 119 -3.71 -4.71 0.12
N GLU A 120 -3.22 -5.93 0.36
CA GLU A 120 -1.98 -6.45 -0.20
C GLU A 120 -2.03 -6.52 -1.73
N MET A 121 -3.17 -6.88 -2.32
CA MET A 121 -3.34 -6.87 -3.77
C MET A 121 -3.28 -5.45 -4.32
N LEU A 122 -3.97 -4.50 -3.68
CA LEU A 122 -3.97 -3.10 -4.11
C LEU A 122 -2.59 -2.48 -3.99
N LEU A 123 -1.84 -2.79 -2.92
CA LEU A 123 -0.45 -2.40 -2.76
C LEU A 123 0.48 -3.06 -3.78
N THR A 124 0.23 -4.31 -4.14
CA THR A 124 1.02 -5.01 -5.17
C THR A 124 0.81 -4.35 -6.53
N ILE A 125 -0.42 -3.99 -6.89
CA ILE A 125 -0.73 -3.23 -8.11
C ILE A 125 -0.09 -1.85 -8.07
N ALA A 126 -0.12 -1.17 -6.92
CA ALA A 126 0.44 0.17 -6.78
C ALA A 126 1.97 0.22 -6.85
N ARG A 127 2.65 -0.87 -6.46
CA ARG A 127 4.12 -1.01 -6.52
C ARG A 127 4.64 -1.40 -7.89
N ASP A 128 3.79 -1.91 -8.77
CA ASP A 128 4.19 -2.30 -10.12
C ASP A 128 4.18 -1.08 -11.06
N ASP A 129 5.37 -0.60 -11.42
CA ASP A 129 5.56 0.60 -12.26
C ASP A 129 4.83 0.52 -13.61
N ARG A 130 4.75 -0.67 -14.22
CA ARG A 130 4.10 -0.88 -15.52
C ARG A 130 2.62 -0.49 -15.45
N TRP A 131 1.98 -0.82 -14.34
CA TRP A 131 0.56 -0.60 -14.11
C TRP A 131 0.30 0.74 -13.43
N PHE A 132 1.14 1.13 -12.47
CA PHE A 132 1.01 2.37 -11.73
C PHE A 132 1.09 3.61 -12.63
N PHE A 133 1.87 3.56 -13.72
CA PHE A 133 1.96 4.65 -14.69
C PHE A 133 0.64 4.92 -15.43
N ARG A 134 -0.31 3.97 -15.43
CA ARG A 134 -1.60 4.09 -16.12
C ARG A 134 -2.60 4.90 -15.29
N ALA A 135 -3.10 6.00 -15.85
CA ALA A 135 -4.04 6.88 -15.17
C ALA A 135 -5.31 6.16 -14.69
N ARG A 136 -5.87 5.26 -15.52
CA ARG A 136 -7.09 4.50 -15.15
C ARG A 136 -6.86 3.56 -13.97
N VAL A 137 -5.66 2.98 -13.85
CA VAL A 137 -5.31 2.13 -12.71
C VAL A 137 -5.22 2.97 -11.44
N ARG A 138 -4.55 4.14 -11.47
CA ARG A 138 -4.52 5.07 -10.32
C ARG A 138 -5.92 5.51 -9.89
N GLU A 139 -6.79 5.83 -10.86
CA GLU A 139 -8.18 6.18 -10.55
C GLU A 139 -8.96 5.02 -9.94
N ALA A 140 -8.78 3.80 -10.45
CA ALA A 140 -9.41 2.61 -9.88
C ALA A 140 -8.95 2.36 -8.44
N LEU A 141 -7.64 2.47 -8.17
CA LEU A 141 -7.07 2.38 -6.83
C LEU A 141 -7.68 3.43 -5.90
N CYS A 142 -7.74 4.70 -6.29
CA CYS A 142 -8.33 5.75 -5.46
C CYS A 142 -9.83 5.51 -5.16
N ASN A 143 -10.58 4.98 -6.12
CA ASN A 143 -12.02 4.74 -5.94
C ASN A 143 -12.34 3.42 -5.21
N ASN A 144 -11.33 2.62 -4.85
CA ASN A 144 -11.53 1.40 -4.08
C ASN A 144 -11.51 1.72 -2.57
N PRO A 145 -12.58 1.42 -1.81
CA PRO A 145 -12.64 1.71 -0.38
C PRO A 145 -11.68 0.88 0.48
N TYR A 146 -11.11 -0.20 -0.07
CA TYR A 146 -10.10 -1.02 0.59
C TYR A 146 -8.67 -0.53 0.32
N THR A 147 -8.49 0.50 -0.51
CA THR A 147 -7.16 1.10 -0.71
C THR A 147 -6.77 1.89 0.54
N PRO A 148 -5.53 1.72 1.03
CA PRO A 148 -5.08 2.46 2.21
C PRO A 148 -5.15 3.96 2.01
N SER A 149 -5.67 4.68 2.99
CA SER A 149 -5.86 6.13 2.92
C SER A 149 -4.58 6.90 2.58
N TRP A 150 -3.43 6.45 3.08
CA TRP A 150 -2.13 7.08 2.81
C TRP A 150 -1.75 6.98 1.32
N LEU A 151 -2.09 5.85 0.68
CA LEU A 151 -1.86 5.64 -0.75
C LEU A 151 -2.84 6.48 -1.58
N VAL A 152 -4.10 6.56 -1.16
CA VAL A 152 -5.07 7.44 -1.83
C VAL A 152 -4.61 8.90 -1.76
N ALA A 153 -4.13 9.35 -0.60
CA ALA A 153 -3.63 10.70 -0.38
C ALA A 153 -2.43 11.04 -1.28
N SER A 154 -1.48 10.10 -1.44
CA SER A 154 -0.31 10.31 -2.31
C SER A 154 -0.68 10.34 -3.80
N LEU A 155 -1.77 9.67 -4.19
CA LEU A 155 -2.27 9.63 -5.57
C LEU A 155 -3.10 10.85 -5.98
N LEU A 156 -3.63 11.63 -5.03
CA LEU A 156 -4.51 12.78 -5.30
C LEU A 156 -3.98 13.77 -6.36
N PRO A 157 -2.69 14.15 -6.38
CA PRO A 157 -2.17 15.07 -7.38
C PRO A 157 -2.19 14.49 -8.80
N ALA A 158 -2.10 13.16 -8.93
CA ALA A 158 -1.94 12.46 -10.20
C ALA A 158 -3.25 11.96 -10.83
N VAL A 159 -4.38 12.13 -10.14
CA VAL A 159 -5.71 11.71 -10.62
C VAL A 159 -6.54 12.88 -11.15
N SER A 160 -7.53 12.56 -12.01
CA SER A 160 -8.38 13.58 -12.62
C SER A 160 -9.16 14.40 -11.59
N GLY A 161 -9.52 15.63 -11.97
CA GLY A 161 -10.37 16.49 -11.14
C GLY A 161 -11.73 15.86 -10.81
N THR A 162 -12.28 15.04 -11.71
CA THR A 162 -13.53 14.29 -11.46
C THR A 162 -13.33 13.24 -10.38
N THR A 163 -12.24 12.48 -10.41
CA THR A 163 -11.91 11.51 -9.36
C THR A 163 -11.67 12.23 -8.03
N ARG A 164 -10.92 13.33 -7.99
CA ARG A 164 -10.74 14.14 -6.76
C ARG A 164 -12.08 14.61 -6.18
N ARG A 165 -13.00 15.10 -7.00
CA ARG A 165 -14.34 15.49 -6.55
C ARG A 165 -15.13 14.32 -5.98
N ARG A 166 -14.98 13.10 -6.48
CA ARG A 166 -15.63 11.91 -5.90
C ARG A 166 -15.04 11.57 -4.52
N LEU A 167 -13.75 11.80 -4.34
CA LEU A 167 -13.04 11.52 -3.08
C LEU A 167 -13.36 12.50 -1.95
N THR A 168 -14.08 13.60 -2.20
CA THR A 168 -14.55 14.49 -1.11
C THR A 168 -15.56 13.79 -0.20
N GLY A 169 -16.23 12.73 -0.67
CA GLY A 169 -17.09 11.85 0.13
C GLY A 169 -16.38 10.59 0.65
N HIS A 170 -15.05 10.54 0.66
CA HIS A 170 -14.31 9.37 1.11
C HIS A 170 -14.55 9.09 2.61
N ARG A 171 -14.53 7.80 3.00
CA ARG A 171 -14.81 7.38 4.39
C ARG A 171 -13.81 7.94 5.39
N ASP A 172 -12.55 8.05 4.99
CA ASP A 172 -11.51 8.70 5.78
C ASP A 172 -11.59 10.23 5.63
N PRO A 173 -11.83 10.98 6.73
CA PRO A 173 -11.96 12.43 6.69
C PRO A 173 -10.68 13.15 6.23
N ARG A 174 -9.50 12.56 6.46
CA ARG A 174 -8.22 13.15 6.01
C ARG A 174 -8.11 13.14 4.49
N VAL A 175 -8.50 12.02 3.87
CA VAL A 175 -8.54 11.88 2.41
C VAL A 175 -9.57 12.83 1.81
N ALA A 176 -10.76 12.93 2.44
CA ALA A 176 -11.81 13.84 2.00
C ALA A 176 -11.35 15.31 2.04
N ALA A 177 -10.72 15.75 3.14
CA ALA A 177 -10.20 17.11 3.28
C ALA A 177 -9.08 17.42 2.28
N LEU A 178 -8.16 16.46 2.04
CA LEU A 178 -7.13 16.61 1.01
C LEU A 178 -7.75 16.67 -0.39
N ALA A 179 -8.70 15.79 -0.69
CA ALA A 179 -9.40 15.77 -1.97
C ALA A 179 -10.13 17.09 -2.23
N GLU A 180 -10.77 17.68 -1.22
CA GLU A 180 -11.38 19.00 -1.27
C GLU A 180 -10.35 20.11 -1.53
N ALA A 181 -9.25 20.13 -0.78
CA ALA A 181 -8.16 21.08 -0.97
C ALA A 181 -7.58 21.04 -2.40
N TRP A 182 -7.49 19.84 -2.99
CA TRP A 182 -7.04 19.64 -4.36
C TRP A 182 -8.13 19.90 -5.41
N ALA A 183 -9.40 19.67 -5.11
CA ALA A 183 -10.52 19.87 -6.04
C ALA A 183 -10.74 21.35 -6.36
N TRP A 184 -10.51 22.23 -5.37
CA TRP A 184 -10.71 23.68 -5.50
C TRP A 184 -9.42 24.47 -5.77
N GLY A 185 -8.26 23.80 -5.77
CA GLY A 185 -6.99 24.32 -6.28
C GLY A 185 -6.41 25.55 -5.55
N PRO A 186 -5.23 26.03 -5.98
CA PRO A 186 -4.52 27.18 -5.37
C PRO A 186 -5.29 28.50 -5.42
N VAL A 187 -6.30 28.64 -6.29
CA VAL A 187 -7.13 29.84 -6.37
C VAL A 187 -7.89 30.06 -5.05
N ALA A 188 -8.34 28.98 -4.40
CA ALA A 188 -8.95 29.04 -3.07
C ALA A 188 -7.93 29.35 -1.95
N ARG A 189 -6.65 28.96 -2.12
CA ARG A 189 -5.57 29.30 -1.15
C ARG A 189 -5.18 30.78 -1.22
N ARG A 190 -5.23 31.42 -2.39
CA ARG A 190 -4.99 32.86 -2.54
C ARG A 190 -6.10 33.71 -1.93
N ALA A 191 -7.36 33.26 -2.01
CA ALA A 191 -8.51 33.97 -1.44
C ALA A 191 -8.58 33.91 0.11
N LYS A 192 -7.87 32.98 0.76
CA LYS A 192 -7.88 32.79 2.23
C LYS A 192 -6.69 33.42 2.97
N ILE A 193 -5.67 33.91 2.26
CA ILE A 193 -4.47 34.53 2.87
C ILE A 193 -4.49 36.06 2.71
N GLY A 194 -5.41 36.60 1.90
CA GLY A 194 -5.56 38.03 1.65
C GLY A 194 -6.79 38.69 2.30
N ALA A 195 -7.46 38.03 3.24
CA ALA A 195 -8.60 38.54 4.00
C ALA A 195 -8.37 38.26 5.48
#